data_AF-A0A2A7SDU0-F1
#
_entry.id   AF-A0A2A7SDU0-F1
#
_cell.length_a   1.000
_cell.length_b   1.000
_cell.length_c   1.000
_cell.angle_alpha   90.00
_cell.angle_beta   90.00
_cell.angle_gamma   90.00
#
_symmetry.space_group_name_H-M   'P 1'
#
loop_
_entity.id
_entity.type
_entity.pdbx_description
1 polymer ?
#
loop_
_entity_poly.entity_id
_entity_poly.type
_entity_poly.pdbx_seq_one_letter_code
_entity_poly.pdbx_strand_id
1 'polypeptide(L)'
;MSPAASTAKPGKSGGAAGASGSGQSNSGVALIEQVIKRLEQMLKQVEKQLAQAHNETERQALLQEIELISGQLQQALAALSKAMNGQTGGATSVDIHA
;
A
#
# COMPACT_ATOMS: atom_id res chain seq x y z
N MET A 1 51.84 6.14 31.78
CA MET A 1 50.79 5.12 31.98
C MET A 1 49.52 5.83 32.40
N SER A 2 48.39 5.35 31.90
CA SER A 2 47.12 6.02 31.56
C SER A 2 46.32 6.71 32.70
N PRO A 3 45.39 7.64 32.36
CA PRO A 3 44.70 8.49 33.33
C PRO A 3 43.46 7.84 33.99
N ALA A 4 43.07 8.43 35.12
CA ALA A 4 41.98 8.05 36.00
C ALA A 4 40.60 8.01 35.31
N ALA A 5 39.79 7.03 35.71
CA ALA A 5 38.42 6.81 35.24
C ALA A 5 37.47 7.92 35.74
N SER A 6 36.85 8.64 34.80
CA SER A 6 35.75 9.56 35.06
C SER A 6 34.49 8.80 35.49
N THR A 7 34.05 9.04 36.72
CA THR A 7 32.75 8.60 37.24
C THR A 7 31.65 9.51 36.71
N ALA A 8 30.98 9.08 35.64
CA ALA A 8 29.79 9.74 35.12
C ALA A 8 28.53 9.28 35.87
N LYS A 9 27.90 10.24 36.55
CA LYS A 9 26.59 10.22 37.23
C LYS A 9 25.45 9.81 36.28
N PRO A 10 24.45 9.01 36.68
CA PRO A 10 23.26 8.77 35.87
C PRO A 10 22.38 10.03 35.90
N GLY A 11 22.58 10.91 34.92
CA GLY A 11 21.76 12.08 34.66
C GLY A 11 20.46 11.66 33.97
N LYS A 12 19.38 11.67 34.76
CA LYS A 12 17.97 11.82 34.37
C LYS A 12 17.77 12.45 32.97
N SER A 13 17.55 11.64 31.94
CA SER A 13 16.96 12.08 30.67
C SER A 13 15.43 12.00 30.79
N GLY A 14 14.85 13.07 31.35
CA GLY A 14 13.48 13.43 31.04
C GLY A 14 13.47 14.24 29.74
N GLY A 15 12.58 13.88 28.81
CA GLY A 15 12.36 14.54 27.52
C GLY A 15 12.18 13.46 26.44
N ALA A 16 11.10 13.36 25.69
CA ALA A 16 10.00 14.27 25.42
C ALA A 16 8.71 13.43 25.25
N ALA A 17 7.54 13.95 25.65
CA ALA A 17 6.52 14.40 24.69
C ALA A 17 6.42 13.44 23.49
N GLY A 18 5.45 12.55 23.45
CA GLY A 18 4.09 12.96 23.12
C GLY A 18 3.64 12.07 21.96
N ALA A 19 2.34 11.85 21.90
CA ALA A 19 1.66 11.03 20.91
C ALA A 19 2.26 11.12 19.50
N SER A 20 2.56 9.97 18.89
CA SER A 20 2.57 9.78 17.43
C SER A 20 2.83 8.30 17.15
N GLY A 21 1.92 7.51 16.65
CA GLY A 21 0.57 7.78 16.22
C GLY A 21 0.04 6.48 15.66
N SER A 22 -1.26 6.32 15.72
CA SER A 22 -2.07 5.30 15.05
C SER A 22 -1.98 5.37 13.50
N GLY A 23 -0.85 5.84 12.96
CA GLY A 23 -0.65 6.16 11.54
C GLY A 23 -0.33 4.96 10.67
N GLN A 24 0.01 3.80 11.26
CA GLN A 24 0.34 2.62 10.46
C GLN A 24 -0.90 1.95 9.84
N SER A 25 -2.07 2.10 10.48
CA SER A 25 -3.33 1.52 9.98
C SER A 25 -3.85 2.21 8.72
N ASN A 26 -3.50 3.48 8.48
CA ASN A 26 -3.91 4.22 7.27
C ASN A 26 -3.00 3.96 6.05
N SER A 27 -1.77 3.47 6.26
CA SER A 27 -0.81 3.27 5.17
C SER A 27 -1.24 2.14 4.23
N GLY A 28 -1.85 1.07 4.75
CA GLY A 28 -2.32 -0.06 3.92
C GLY A 28 -3.48 0.32 3.01
N VAL A 29 -4.47 1.04 3.54
CA VAL A 29 -5.61 1.56 2.77
C VAL A 29 -5.14 2.57 1.71
N ALA A 30 -4.27 3.51 2.08
CA ALA A 30 -3.73 4.51 1.15
C ALA A 30 -2.93 3.86 0.00
N LEU A 31 -2.17 2.79 0.27
CA LEU A 31 -1.48 2.04 -0.76
C LEU A 31 -2.45 1.34 -1.72
N ILE A 32 -3.52 0.72 -1.19
CA ILE A 32 -4.54 0.06 -2.01
C ILE A 32 -5.28 1.10 -2.89
N GLU A 33 -5.63 2.26 -2.34
CA GLU A 33 -6.22 3.37 -3.11
C GLU A 33 -5.28 3.86 -4.22
N GLN A 34 -3.98 3.94 -3.95
CA GLN A 34 -2.99 4.33 -4.95
C GLN A 34 -2.87 3.29 -6.07
N VAL A 35 -2.93 1.99 -5.72
CA VAL A 35 -2.96 0.89 -6.70
C VAL A 35 -4.22 0.98 -7.56
N ILE A 36 -5.39 1.20 -6.96
CA ILE A 36 -6.66 1.37 -7.69
C ILE A 36 -6.56 2.53 -8.68
N LYS A 37 -6.10 3.72 -8.24
CA LYS A 37 -5.92 4.87 -9.13
C LYS A 37 -4.98 4.59 -10.29
N ARG A 38 -3.89 3.85 -10.05
CA ARG A 38 -2.95 3.46 -11.09
C ARG A 38 -3.61 2.52 -12.11
N LEU A 39 -4.35 1.51 -11.63
CA LEU A 39 -5.06 0.56 -12.49
C LEU A 39 -6.12 1.27 -13.34
N GLU A 40 -6.86 2.23 -12.78
CA GLU A 40 -7.81 3.06 -13.54
C GLU A 40 -7.13 3.91 -14.62
N GLN A 41 -5.96 4.48 -14.33
CA GLN A 41 -5.18 5.23 -15.32
C GLN A 41 -4.68 4.32 -16.45
N MET A 42 -4.18 3.13 -16.11
CA MET A 42 -3.77 2.13 -17.10
C MET A 42 -4.95 1.70 -17.96
N LEU A 43 -6.12 1.43 -17.35
CA LEU A 43 -7.33 1.06 -18.07
C LEU A 43 -7.71 2.12 -19.11
N LYS A 44 -7.77 3.39 -18.71
CA LYS A 44 -8.06 4.52 -19.62
C LYS A 44 -7.05 4.63 -20.75
N GLN A 45 -5.78 4.35 -20.48
CA GLN A 45 -4.73 4.39 -21.49
C GLN A 45 -4.91 3.25 -22.51
N VAL A 46 -5.17 2.02 -22.04
CA VAL A 46 -5.39 0.86 -22.90
C VAL A 46 -6.69 1.01 -23.70
N GLU A 47 -7.76 1.55 -23.11
CA GLU A 47 -8.99 1.89 -23.83
C GLU A 47 -8.76 2.91 -24.95
N LYS A 48 -7.92 3.92 -24.70
CA LYS A 48 -7.54 4.89 -25.73
C LYS A 48 -6.73 4.23 -26.85
N GLN A 49 -5.80 3.34 -26.50
CA GLN A 49 -5.05 2.56 -27.48
C GLN A 49 -5.98 1.63 -28.28
N LEU A 50 -6.99 1.04 -27.63
CA LEU A 50 -7.99 0.19 -28.29
C LEU A 50 -8.79 0.96 -29.33
N ALA A 51 -9.19 2.20 -29.00
CA ALA A 51 -9.87 3.09 -29.94
C ALA A 51 -8.98 3.53 -31.13
N GLN A 52 -7.65 3.47 -30.96
CA GLN A 52 -6.66 3.80 -31.98
C GLN A 52 -6.08 2.57 -32.67
N ALA A 53 -6.47 1.36 -32.26
CA ALA A 53 -5.92 0.12 -32.78
C ALA A 53 -6.29 -0.04 -34.26
N HIS A 54 -5.28 -0.31 -35.09
CA HIS A 54 -5.45 -0.38 -36.54
C HIS A 54 -5.58 -1.82 -37.08
N ASN A 55 -5.31 -2.83 -36.24
CA ASN A 55 -5.37 -4.24 -36.63
C ASN A 55 -6.00 -5.13 -35.55
N GLU A 56 -6.59 -6.25 -35.98
CA GLU A 56 -7.29 -7.21 -35.14
C GLU A 56 -6.39 -7.79 -34.02
N THR A 57 -5.12 -8.08 -34.33
CA THR A 57 -4.16 -8.62 -33.36
C THR A 57 -3.85 -7.63 -32.23
N GLU A 58 -3.65 -6.36 -32.57
CA GLU A 58 -3.43 -5.29 -31.58
C GLU A 58 -4.69 -5.09 -30.74
N ARG A 59 -5.87 -5.10 -31.38
CA ARG A 59 -7.15 -5.01 -30.69
C ARG A 59 -7.36 -6.16 -29.70
N GLN A 60 -7.01 -7.40 -30.08
CA GLN A 60 -7.11 -8.58 -29.20
C GLN A 60 -6.13 -8.52 -28.02
N ALA A 61 -4.89 -8.06 -28.24
CA ALA A 61 -3.92 -7.88 -27.17
C ALA A 61 -4.38 -6.84 -26.15
N LEU A 62 -4.89 -5.70 -26.62
CA LEU A 62 -5.43 -4.64 -25.77
C LEU A 62 -6.68 -5.08 -25.01
N LEU A 63 -7.55 -5.89 -25.61
CA LEU A 63 -8.70 -6.47 -24.92
C LEU A 63 -8.28 -7.43 -23.79
N GLN A 64 -7.28 -8.29 -24.01
CA GLN A 64 -6.74 -9.13 -22.95
C GLN A 64 -6.12 -8.29 -21.82
N GLU A 65 -5.44 -7.20 -22.17
CA GLU A 65 -4.84 -6.28 -21.20
C GLU A 65 -5.93 -5.57 -20.37
N ILE A 66 -7.05 -5.17 -21.00
CA ILE A 66 -8.23 -4.62 -20.30
C ILE A 66 -8.83 -5.65 -19.33
N GLU A 67 -9.00 -6.91 -19.74
CA GLU A 67 -9.51 -7.96 -18.86
C GLU A 67 -8.59 -8.18 -17.65
N LEU A 68 -7.28 -8.20 -17.86
CA LEU A 68 -6.29 -8.38 -16.80
C LEU A 68 -6.29 -7.21 -15.82
N ILE A 69 -6.28 -5.97 -16.31
CA ILE A 69 -6.34 -4.76 -15.47
C ILE A 69 -7.66 -4.74 -14.68
N SER A 70 -8.79 -5.10 -15.31
CA SER A 70 -10.09 -5.16 -14.67
C SER A 70 -10.12 -6.20 -13.54
N GLY A 71 -9.53 -7.37 -13.75
CA GLY A 71 -9.39 -8.39 -12.71
C GLY A 71 -8.54 -7.92 -11.53
N GLN A 72 -7.42 -7.24 -11.81
CA GLN A 72 -6.58 -6.64 -10.76
C GLN A 72 -7.32 -5.53 -10.00
N LEU A 73 -8.14 -4.72 -10.69
CA LEU A 73 -8.94 -3.67 -10.08
C LEU A 73 -9.98 -4.26 -9.12
N GLN A 74 -10.67 -5.32 -9.51
CA GLN A 74 -11.60 -6.04 -8.64
C GLN A 74 -10.93 -6.62 -7.40
N GLN A 75 -9.72 -7.19 -7.55
CA GLN A 75 -8.94 -7.70 -6.42
C GLN A 75 -8.51 -6.57 -5.47
N ALA A 76 -8.06 -5.43 -6.01
CA ALA A 76 -7.68 -4.27 -5.23
C ALA A 76 -8.89 -3.67 -4.49
N LEU A 77 -10.05 -3.58 -5.12
CA LEU A 77 -11.30 -3.16 -4.48
C LEU A 77 -11.74 -4.12 -3.37
N ALA A 78 -11.62 -5.43 -3.59
CA ALA A 78 -11.90 -6.42 -2.55
C ALA A 78 -10.92 -6.31 -1.36
N ALA A 79 -9.63 -6.06 -1.63
CA ALA A 79 -8.64 -5.79 -0.60
C ALA A 79 -8.93 -4.49 0.17
N LEU A 80 -9.36 -3.43 -0.54
CA LEU A 80 -9.76 -2.16 0.07
C LEU A 80 -10.96 -2.37 1.00
N SER A 81 -11.99 -3.07 0.51
CA SER A 81 -13.19 -3.40 1.28
C SER A 81 -12.84 -4.19 2.54
N LYS A 82 -11.97 -5.21 2.43
CA LYS A 82 -11.48 -5.98 3.59
C LYS A 82 -10.66 -5.14 4.56
N ALA A 83 -9.79 -4.25 4.07
CA ALA A 83 -8.98 -3.37 4.90
C ALA A 83 -9.87 -2.38 5.68
N MET A 84 -10.88 -1.80 5.01
CA MET A 84 -11.86 -0.92 5.64
C MET A 84 -12.77 -1.66 6.65
N ASN A 85 -13.24 -2.87 6.33
CA ASN A 85 -14.04 -3.68 7.27
C ASN A 85 -13.19 -4.17 8.45
N GLY A 86 -11.93 -4.53 8.21
CA GLY A 86 -10.96 -4.96 9.23
C GLY A 86 -10.53 -3.84 10.17
N GLN A 87 -10.64 -2.57 9.76
CA GLN A 87 -10.47 -1.43 10.67
C GLN A 87 -11.63 -1.28 11.67
N THR A 88 -12.78 -1.92 11.42
CA THR A 88 -13.97 -1.83 12.29
C THR A 88 -14.06 -2.98 13.30
N GLY A 89 -13.28 -4.06 13.12
CA GLY A 89 -13.22 -5.21 14.03
C GLY A 89 -11.80 -5.39 14.58
N GLY A 90 -11.61 -5.07 15.86
CA GLY A 90 -10.31 -5.06 16.51
C GLY A 90 -9.49 -6.35 16.35
N ALA A 91 -8.17 -6.17 16.40
CA ALA A 91 -7.14 -7.17 16.69
C ALA A 91 -7.33 -8.54 16.04
N THR A 92 -6.80 -8.71 14.83
CA THR A 92 -6.27 -10.03 14.43
C THR A 92 -4.79 -9.87 14.13
N SER A 93 -3.98 -10.22 15.13
CA SER A 93 -2.57 -10.56 14.94
C SER A 93 -2.51 -11.60 13.84
N VAL A 94 -1.86 -11.28 12.72
CA VAL A 94 -1.50 -12.27 11.72
C VAL A 94 -0.11 -12.77 12.11
N ASP A 95 -0.07 -13.78 12.97
CA ASP A 95 1.12 -14.58 13.20
C ASP A 95 1.37 -15.44 11.95
N ILE A 96 2.29 -14.99 11.10
CA ILE A 96 2.86 -15.82 10.03
C ILE A 96 4.04 -16.58 10.66
N HIS A 97 3.84 -17.86 10.98
CA HIS A 97 4.95 -18.77 11.29
C HIS A 97 5.66 -19.18 9.98
N ALA A 98 6.98 -18.99 9.95
CA ALA A 98 7.89 -19.48 8.93
C ALA A 98 8.29 -20.95 9.18
#